data_AF-A0A8J7C1U7-F1
#
_entry.id   AF-A0A8J7C1U7-F1
#
_cell.length_a   1.000
_cell.length_b   1.000
_cell.length_c   1.000
_cell.angle_alpha   90.00
_cell.angle_beta   90.00
_cell.angle_gamma   90.00
#
_symmetry.space_group_name_H-M   'P 1'
#
loop_
_entity.id
_entity.type
_entity.pdbx_description
1 polymer ?
#
loop_
_entity_poly.entity_id
_entity_poly.type
_entity_poly.pdbx_seq_one_letter_code
_entity_poly.pdbx_strand_id
1 'polypeptide(L)'
;MDLSSRIGAVLRSDGLRKWAIRIGVTLLVFEVFYVVGANFVLRTDLLTNLINKKPEKTNISWDSAATYLPGFATVKGFTLRSQTPRDQVYVHVAEADARISLIKLAFKTIHIRDVDAKGVDFRYRERLDSPKRSEAEEGPFEPPVKFEFYPEIPG
;
A
#
# COMPACT_ATOMS: atom_id res chain seq x y z
N MET A 1 26.05 24.41 -51.62
CA MET A 1 24.98 24.60 -50.61
C MET A 1 24.04 23.41 -50.77
N ASP A 2 24.17 22.41 -49.90
CA ASP A 2 23.67 21.04 -50.14
C ASP A 2 22.21 20.87 -49.71
N LEU A 3 21.34 20.63 -50.69
CA LEU A 3 19.90 20.45 -50.52
C LEU A 3 19.54 19.06 -49.94
N SER A 4 20.47 18.10 -49.99
CA SER A 4 20.25 16.72 -49.53
C SER A 4 20.21 16.60 -47.99
N SER A 5 20.97 17.46 -47.30
CA SER A 5 21.03 17.52 -45.83
C SER A 5 19.70 17.94 -45.19
N ARG A 6 18.93 18.82 -45.85
CA ARG A 6 17.68 19.37 -45.29
C ARG A 6 16.51 18.39 -45.40
N ILE A 7 16.52 17.48 -46.39
CA ILE A 7 15.43 16.51 -46.61
C ILE A 7 15.52 15.34 -45.60
N GLY A 8 16.74 14.91 -45.24
CA GLY A 8 16.94 13.85 -44.24
C GLY A 8 16.55 14.24 -42.81
N ALA A 9 16.64 15.53 -42.47
CA ALA A 9 16.25 16.03 -41.14
C ALA A 9 14.73 16.10 -40.95
N VAL A 10 13.98 16.54 -41.98
CA VAL A 10 12.51 16.66 -41.94
C VAL A 10 11.83 15.29 -41.93
N LEU A 11 12.34 14.33 -42.71
CA LEU A 11 11.80 12.95 -42.71
C LEU A 11 12.08 12.22 -41.38
N ARG A 12 13.19 12.54 -40.69
CA ARG A 12 13.53 11.98 -39.37
C ARG A 12 12.67 12.58 -38.25
N SER A 13 12.34 13.87 -38.30
CA SER A 13 11.51 14.53 -37.27
C SER A 13 10.06 14.05 -37.28
N ASP A 14 9.49 13.78 -38.45
CA ASP A 14 8.11 13.28 -38.55
C ASP A 14 7.97 11.85 -38.03
N GLY A 15 8.97 11.01 -38.30
CA GLY A 15 9.06 9.66 -37.77
C GLY A 15 9.21 9.66 -36.25
N LEU A 16 10.13 10.47 -35.71
CA LEU A 16 10.34 10.63 -34.27
C LEU A 16 9.09 11.17 -33.57
N ARG A 17 8.42 12.17 -34.14
CA ARG A 17 7.17 12.73 -33.61
C ARG A 17 6.07 11.68 -33.59
N LYS A 18 5.88 10.92 -34.67
CA LYS A 18 4.89 9.84 -34.73
C LYS A 18 5.19 8.72 -33.73
N TRP A 19 6.46 8.36 -33.55
CA TRP A 19 6.87 7.38 -32.53
C TRP A 19 6.68 7.88 -31.11
N ALA A 20 7.05 9.13 -30.81
CA ALA A 20 6.82 9.74 -29.52
C ALA A 20 5.32 9.81 -29.20
N ILE A 21 4.47 10.18 -30.17
CA ILE A 21 3.01 10.15 -30.02
C ILE A 21 2.52 8.73 -29.75
N ARG A 22 2.99 7.73 -30.51
CA ARG A 22 2.60 6.33 -30.29
C ARG A 22 2.99 5.84 -28.90
N ILE A 23 4.22 6.12 -28.46
CA ILE A 23 4.68 5.77 -27.11
C ILE A 23 3.83 6.48 -26.05
N GLY A 24 3.57 7.77 -26.22
CA GLY A 24 2.73 8.56 -25.32
C GLY A 24 1.31 8.00 -25.22
N VAL A 25 0.69 7.65 -26.35
CA VAL A 25 -0.64 7.03 -26.40
C VAL A 25 -0.62 5.65 -25.73
N THR A 26 0.39 4.82 -25.99
CA THR A 26 0.52 3.51 -25.34
C THR A 26 0.63 3.66 -23.83
N LEU A 27 1.51 4.55 -23.34
CA LEU A 27 1.66 4.82 -21.91
C LEU A 27 0.35 5.33 -21.29
N LEU A 28 -0.37 6.22 -21.99
CA LEU A 28 -1.66 6.71 -21.55
C LEU A 28 -2.69 5.59 -21.43
N VAL A 29 -2.76 4.67 -22.40
CA VAL A 29 -3.66 3.52 -22.36
C VAL A 29 -3.32 2.61 -21.19
N PHE A 30 -2.03 2.34 -20.95
CA PHE A 30 -1.59 1.54 -19.80
C PHE A 30 -1.94 2.22 -18.47
N GLU A 31 -1.76 3.53 -18.36
CA GLU A 31 -2.12 4.32 -17.19
C GLU A 31 -3.63 4.24 -16.92
N VAL A 32 -4.46 4.46 -17.95
CA VAL A 32 -5.92 4.34 -17.83
C VAL A 32 -6.31 2.92 -17.42
N PHE A 33 -5.70 1.89 -18.03
CA PHE A 33 -5.97 0.50 -17.70
C PHE A 33 -5.58 0.18 -16.25
N TYR A 34 -4.46 0.70 -15.78
CA TYR A 34 -4.02 0.58 -14.39
C TYR A 34 -5.03 1.23 -13.44
N VAL A 35 -5.37 2.50 -13.67
CA VAL A 35 -6.28 3.25 -12.80
C VAL A 35 -7.65 2.57 -12.76
N VAL A 36 -8.20 2.19 -13.92
CA VAL A 36 -9.50 1.50 -13.98
C VAL A 36 -9.44 0.14 -13.28
N GLY A 37 -8.44 -0.68 -13.57
CA GLY A 37 -8.29 -2.00 -12.97
C GLY A 37 -8.04 -1.95 -11.46
N ALA A 38 -7.18 -1.05 -11.00
CA ALA A 38 -6.89 -0.88 -9.59
C ALA A 38 -8.11 -0.33 -8.82
N ASN A 39 -8.82 0.68 -9.35
CA ASN A 39 -10.07 1.14 -8.74
C ASN A 39 -11.15 0.06 -8.74
N PHE A 40 -11.22 -0.76 -9.79
CA PHE A 40 -12.15 -1.89 -9.83
C PHE A 40 -11.86 -2.88 -8.69
N VAL A 41 -10.59 -3.27 -8.51
CA VAL A 41 -10.17 -4.17 -7.44
C VAL A 41 -10.34 -3.56 -6.05
N LEU A 42 -10.09 -2.25 -5.88
CA LEU A 42 -10.22 -1.54 -4.61
C LEU A 42 -11.70 -1.33 -4.19
N ARG A 43 -12.59 -1.17 -5.17
CA ARG A 43 -14.05 -1.05 -4.95
C ARG A 43 -14.72 -2.40 -4.74
N THR A 44 -14.14 -3.46 -5.27
CA THR A 44 -14.70 -4.81 -5.13
C THR A 44 -14.17 -5.46 -3.85
N ASP A 45 -14.99 -6.29 -3.22
CA ASP A 45 -14.60 -7.11 -2.05
C ASP A 45 -13.55 -8.20 -2.37
N LEU A 46 -12.86 -8.13 -3.52
CA LEU A 46 -11.85 -9.13 -3.90
C LEU A 46 -10.68 -9.13 -2.92
N LEU A 47 -10.19 -7.95 -2.55
CA LEU A 47 -9.07 -7.83 -1.61
C LEU A 47 -9.51 -8.16 -0.19
N THR A 48 -10.66 -7.66 0.26
CA THR A 48 -11.20 -8.00 1.58
C THR A 48 -11.44 -9.50 1.70
N ASN A 49 -12.03 -10.17 0.71
CA ASN A 49 -12.21 -11.63 0.73
C ASN A 49 -10.89 -12.41 0.65
N LEU A 50 -9.90 -11.93 -0.12
CA LEU A 50 -8.59 -12.59 -0.22
C LEU A 50 -7.78 -12.48 1.08
N ILE A 51 -7.91 -11.35 1.78
CA ILE A 51 -7.23 -11.06 3.05
C ILE A 51 -7.98 -11.72 4.22
N ASN A 52 -9.32 -11.63 4.26
CA ASN A 52 -10.17 -12.15 5.32
C ASN A 52 -10.46 -13.65 5.18
N LYS A 53 -9.43 -14.46 4.94
CA LYS A 53 -9.58 -15.93 4.89
C LYS A 53 -10.00 -16.54 6.24
N LYS A 54 -9.77 -15.85 7.35
CA LYS A 54 -10.17 -16.25 8.71
C LYS A 54 -10.72 -15.04 9.47
N PRO A 55 -11.99 -14.67 9.21
CA PRO A 55 -12.59 -13.44 9.77
C PRO A 55 -12.63 -13.45 11.31
N GLU A 56 -12.57 -14.63 11.93
CA GLU A 56 -12.49 -14.82 13.39
C GLU A 56 -11.14 -14.41 14.01
N LYS A 57 -10.07 -14.27 13.21
CA LYS A 57 -8.73 -13.89 13.68
C LYS A 57 -8.31 -12.52 13.19
N THR A 58 -8.63 -12.18 11.95
CA THR A 58 -8.28 -10.88 11.37
C THR A 58 -9.36 -10.49 10.37
N ASN A 59 -9.95 -9.33 10.60
CA ASN A 59 -10.93 -8.71 9.74
C ASN A 59 -10.40 -7.34 9.32
N ILE A 60 -10.19 -7.19 8.02
CA ILE A 60 -9.81 -5.93 7.39
C ILE A 60 -10.95 -5.53 6.47
N SER A 61 -11.51 -4.35 6.68
CA SER A 61 -12.54 -3.75 5.83
C SER A 61 -12.25 -2.28 5.59
N TRP A 62 -12.83 -1.73 4.53
CA TRP A 62 -12.83 -0.31 4.23
C TRP A 62 -14.11 0.01 3.46
N ASP A 63 -14.60 1.25 3.60
CA ASP A 63 -15.84 1.66 2.94
C ASP A 63 -15.60 1.99 1.47
N SER A 64 -14.49 2.68 1.19
CA SER A 64 -14.07 2.95 -0.18
C SER A 64 -12.56 3.13 -0.25
N ALA A 65 -11.98 2.67 -1.35
CA ALA A 65 -10.58 2.91 -1.67
C ALA A 65 -10.48 3.31 -3.14
N ALA A 66 -9.60 4.26 -3.43
CA ALA A 66 -9.39 4.79 -4.76
C ALA A 66 -7.89 5.03 -5.01
N THR A 67 -7.52 5.00 -6.28
CA THR A 67 -6.18 5.38 -6.73
C THR A 67 -6.30 6.25 -7.96
N TYR A 68 -5.58 7.36 -7.99
CA TYR A 68 -5.58 8.30 -9.13
C TYR A 68 -4.30 8.22 -9.95
N LEU A 69 -3.23 7.73 -9.32
CA LEU A 69 -1.91 7.61 -9.90
C LEU A 69 -1.26 6.32 -9.40
N PRO A 70 -0.39 5.70 -10.20
CA PRO A 70 0.34 4.51 -9.81
C PRO A 70 1.09 4.71 -8.50
N GLY A 71 0.76 3.88 -7.52
CA GLY A 71 1.36 3.90 -6.20
C GLY A 71 0.79 4.94 -5.23
N PHE A 72 -0.27 5.67 -5.57
CA PHE A 72 -1.01 6.49 -4.60
C PHE A 72 -2.35 5.84 -4.31
N ALA A 73 -2.68 5.67 -3.04
CA ALA A 73 -3.95 5.11 -2.61
C ALA A 73 -4.57 5.99 -1.52
N THR A 74 -5.84 6.30 -1.70
CA THR A 74 -6.68 6.95 -0.69
C THR A 74 -7.71 5.94 -0.23
N VAL A 75 -7.84 5.78 1.08
CA VAL A 75 -8.77 4.83 1.72
C VAL A 75 -9.64 5.57 2.71
N LYS A 76 -10.93 5.25 2.75
CA LYS A 76 -11.91 5.82 3.70
C LYS A 76 -12.58 4.71 4.50
N GLY A 77 -12.82 5.00 5.79
CA GLY A 77 -13.48 4.09 6.71
C GLY A 77 -12.68 2.79 6.93
N PHE A 78 -11.35 2.86 6.87
CA PHE A 78 -10.51 1.69 7.08
C PHE A 78 -10.71 1.17 8.50
N THR A 79 -11.05 -0.11 8.61
CA THR A 79 -11.25 -0.78 9.89
C THR A 79 -10.44 -2.08 9.89
N LEU A 80 -9.52 -2.18 10.83
CA LEU A 80 -8.74 -3.37 11.11
C LEU A 80 -9.13 -3.87 12.49
N ARG A 81 -9.62 -5.11 12.54
CA ARG A 81 -9.83 -5.85 13.77
C ARG A 81 -8.98 -7.09 13.74
N SER A 82 -8.03 -7.21 14.66
CA SER A 82 -7.23 -8.40 14.83
C SER A 82 -7.45 -8.97 16.23
N GLN A 83 -7.63 -10.28 16.28
CA GLN A 83 -7.81 -11.03 17.50
C GLN A 83 -6.86 -12.22 17.48
N THR A 84 -5.80 -12.11 18.28
CA THR A 84 -4.90 -13.22 18.60
C THR A 84 -5.30 -13.83 19.95
N PRO A 85 -4.69 -14.96 20.34
CA PRO A 85 -4.90 -15.51 21.68
C PRO A 85 -4.48 -14.57 22.81
N ARG A 86 -3.49 -13.70 22.56
CA ARG A 86 -2.93 -12.75 23.53
C ARG A 86 -3.51 -11.35 23.41
N ASP A 87 -3.82 -10.90 22.21
CA ASP A 87 -4.05 -9.48 21.96
C ASP A 87 -5.32 -9.27 21.14
N GLN A 88 -6.03 -8.21 21.46
CA GLN A 88 -7.10 -7.65 20.65
C GLN A 88 -6.68 -6.25 20.22
N VAL A 89 -6.62 -6.07 18.91
CA VAL A 89 -6.29 -4.80 18.28
C VAL A 89 -7.49 -4.36 17.46
N TYR A 90 -7.94 -3.14 17.70
CA TYR A 90 -8.91 -2.46 16.87
C TYR A 90 -8.30 -1.15 16.39
N VAL A 91 -8.29 -0.95 15.07
CA VAL A 91 -7.84 0.28 14.43
C VAL A 91 -8.95 0.71 13.50
N HIS A 92 -9.44 1.93 13.69
CA HIS A 92 -10.33 2.58 12.75
C HIS A 92 -9.68 3.87 12.27
N VAL A 93 -9.74 4.12 10.97
CA VAL A 93 -9.19 5.31 10.33
C VAL A 93 -10.25 5.85 9.38
N ALA A 94 -10.73 7.06 9.66
CA ALA A 94 -11.78 7.69 8.87
C ALA A 94 -11.31 7.96 7.43
N GLU A 95 -10.09 8.48 7.26
CA GLU A 95 -9.49 8.75 5.96
C GLU A 95 -7.97 8.56 6.05
N ALA A 96 -7.38 7.87 5.07
CA ALA A 96 -5.96 7.63 4.99
C ALA A 96 -5.47 7.81 3.55
N ASP A 97 -4.48 8.67 3.35
CA ASP A 97 -3.73 8.82 2.11
C ASP A 97 -2.36 8.18 2.28
N ALA A 98 -1.96 7.35 1.31
CA ALA A 98 -0.74 6.57 1.40
C ALA A 98 -0.07 6.37 0.05
N ARG A 99 1.27 6.36 0.06
CA ARG A 99 2.07 6.04 -1.13
C ARG A 99 2.63 4.61 -1.04
N ILE A 100 2.25 3.77 -1.98
CA ILE A 100 2.64 2.36 -2.08
C ILE A 100 3.70 2.19 -3.17
N SER A 101 4.77 1.46 -2.86
CA SER A 101 5.79 1.10 -3.86
C SER A 101 5.30 -0.03 -4.76
N LEU A 102 4.99 0.26 -6.02
CA LEU A 102 4.55 -0.74 -6.99
C LEU A 102 5.60 -1.81 -7.30
N ILE A 103 6.89 -1.43 -7.34
CA ILE A 103 7.99 -2.37 -7.58
C ILE A 103 8.00 -3.44 -6.48
N LYS A 104 7.98 -3.01 -5.21
CA LYS A 104 7.95 -3.95 -4.08
C LYS A 104 6.67 -4.77 -4.04
N LEU A 105 5.53 -4.17 -4.43
CA LEU A 105 4.26 -4.89 -4.54
C LEU A 105 4.34 -6.02 -5.57
N ALA A 106 5.00 -5.80 -6.71
CA ALA A 106 5.28 -6.84 -7.70
C ALA A 106 6.15 -7.99 -7.12
N PHE A 107 7.05 -7.67 -6.17
CA PHE A 107 7.78 -8.63 -5.35
C PHE A 107 7.01 -9.12 -4.11
N LYS A 108 5.67 -9.05 -4.12
CA LYS A 108 4.78 -9.49 -3.02
C LYS A 108 5.06 -8.83 -1.67
N THR A 109 5.70 -7.67 -1.68
CA THR A 109 6.07 -6.92 -0.48
C THR A 109 5.30 -5.61 -0.44
N ILE A 110 4.46 -5.45 0.57
CA ILE A 110 3.74 -4.19 0.78
C ILE A 110 4.69 -3.21 1.46
N HIS A 111 4.96 -2.09 0.80
CA HIS A 111 5.78 -1.01 1.35
C HIS A 111 5.05 0.30 1.16
N ILE A 112 4.71 0.91 2.29
CA ILE A 112 3.91 2.13 2.37
C ILE A 112 4.81 3.25 2.88
N ARG A 113 4.70 4.44 2.28
CA ARG A 113 5.39 5.68 2.64
C ARG A 113 4.38 6.81 2.69
N ASP A 114 4.74 7.90 3.37
CA ASP A 114 3.96 9.14 3.40
C ASP A 114 2.48 8.88 3.74
N VAL A 115 2.23 8.29 4.90
CA VAL A 115 0.86 8.00 5.35
C VAL A 115 0.33 9.22 6.10
N ASP A 116 -0.70 9.87 5.55
CA ASP A 116 -1.49 10.89 6.23
C ASP A 116 -2.81 10.25 6.63
N ALA A 117 -3.11 10.18 7.93
CA ALA A 117 -4.29 9.53 8.46
C ALA A 117 -5.07 10.50 9.35
N LYS A 118 -6.38 10.56 9.15
CA LYS A 118 -7.31 11.42 9.88
C LYS A 118 -8.35 10.57 10.60
N GLY A 119 -8.69 10.99 11.82
CA GLY A 119 -9.68 10.32 12.65
C GLY A 119 -9.27 8.89 13.00
N VAL A 120 -8.04 8.73 13.50
CA VAL A 120 -7.51 7.43 13.93
C VAL A 120 -8.03 7.10 15.34
N ASP A 121 -8.80 6.03 15.47
CA ASP A 121 -9.17 5.41 16.74
C ASP A 121 -8.40 4.08 16.87
N PHE A 122 -7.44 4.07 17.80
CA PHE A 122 -6.64 2.90 18.10
C PHE A 122 -7.00 2.37 19.49
N ARG A 123 -7.39 1.10 19.56
CA ARG A 123 -7.70 0.42 20.81
C ARG A 123 -6.92 -0.88 20.89
N TYR A 124 -6.12 -0.99 21.92
CA TYR A 124 -5.38 -2.19 22.26
C TYR A 124 -5.92 -2.77 23.56
N ARG A 125 -6.10 -4.09 23.59
CA ARG A 125 -6.48 -4.82 24.79
C ARG A 125 -5.76 -6.16 24.84
N GLU A 126 -5.02 -6.39 25.91
CA GLU A 126 -4.48 -7.71 26.21
C GLU A 126 -5.62 -8.65 26.69
N ARG A 127 -5.66 -9.87 26.16
CA ARG A 127 -6.59 -10.91 26.55
C ARG A 127 -6.03 -11.65 27.76
N LEU A 128 -6.80 -11.60 28.84
CA LEU A 128 -6.50 -12.30 30.09
C LEU A 128 -6.58 -13.84 29.95
N ASP A 129 -7.27 -14.35 28.94
CA ASP A 129 -7.50 -15.78 28.72
C ASP A 129 -6.42 -16.47 27.86
N SER A 130 -5.29 -15.80 27.63
CA SER A 130 -4.21 -16.42 26.87
C SER A 130 -3.71 -17.66 27.61
N PRO A 131 -3.58 -18.84 26.96
CA PRO A 131 -2.91 -19.97 27.59
C PRO A 131 -1.53 -19.49 28.02
N LYS A 132 -1.26 -19.53 29.34
CA LYS A 132 0.07 -19.27 29.88
C LYS A 132 1.03 -20.14 29.08
N ARG A 133 1.94 -19.50 28.33
CA ARG A 133 3.12 -20.20 27.84
C ARG A 133 3.80 -20.69 29.10
N SER A 134 3.98 -22.00 29.24
CA SER A 134 4.71 -22.57 30.36
C SER A 134 6.04 -21.83 30.49
N GLU A 135 6.35 -21.35 31.70
CA GLU A 135 7.59 -20.65 32.06
C GLU A 135 8.88 -21.39 31.62
N ALA A 136 8.77 -22.64 31.16
CA ALA A 136 9.84 -23.45 30.59
C ALA A 136 10.35 -23.01 29.20
N GLU A 137 9.65 -22.14 28.45
CA GLU A 137 10.14 -21.59 27.16
C GLU A 137 10.67 -20.15 27.26
N GLU A 138 10.55 -19.49 28.42
CA GLU A 138 11.19 -18.21 28.67
C GLU A 138 12.66 -18.45 29.02
N GLY A 139 13.49 -18.59 28.00
CA GLY A 139 14.92 -18.29 28.16
C GLY A 139 15.09 -16.87 28.72
N PRO A 140 16.24 -16.56 29.36
CA PRO A 140 16.49 -15.23 29.92
C PRO A 140 16.11 -14.16 28.90
N PHE A 141 15.32 -13.17 29.31
CA PHE A 141 15.06 -11.98 28.51
C PHE A 141 16.40 -11.32 28.21
N GLU A 142 16.99 -11.64 27.06
CA GLU A 142 18.08 -10.86 26.50
C GLU A 142 17.45 -9.59 25.94
N PRO A 143 17.66 -8.43 26.57
CA PRO A 143 17.20 -7.19 25.96
C PRO A 143 17.86 -7.07 24.58
N PRO A 144 17.13 -6.60 23.56
CA PRO A 144 17.74 -6.33 22.27
C PRO A 144 18.92 -5.39 22.46
N VAL A 145 20.09 -5.79 21.98
CA VAL A 145 21.41 -5.15 22.18
C VAL A 145 21.50 -3.71 21.64
N LYS A 146 20.39 -3.13 21.14
CA LYS A 146 20.32 -1.76 20.64
C LYS A 146 19.05 -1.06 21.12
N PHE A 147 19.16 -0.36 22.24
CA PHE A 147 18.14 0.56 22.77
C PHE A 147 18.12 1.94 22.07
N GLU A 148 18.99 2.20 21.09
CA GLU A 148 19.16 3.52 20.47
C GLU A 148 18.01 4.01 19.57
N PHE A 149 16.96 3.21 19.31
CA PHE A 149 15.95 3.56 18.31
C PHE A 149 14.60 4.04 18.89
N TYR A 150 14.47 4.19 20.20
CA TYR A 150 13.27 4.80 20.79
C TYR A 150 13.53 6.28 21.07
N PRO A 151 12.94 7.22 20.31
CA PRO A 151 12.95 8.62 20.71
C PRO A 151 12.24 8.73 22.06
N GLU A 152 12.86 9.41 23.02
CA GLU A 152 12.21 9.74 24.28
C GLU A 152 10.92 10.52 23.99
N ILE A 153 9.80 10.05 24.55
CA ILE A 153 8.52 10.73 24.45
C ILE A 153 8.60 11.93 25.41
N PRO A 154 8.59 13.18 24.92
CA PRO A 154 8.58 14.33 25.81
C PRO A 154 7.29 14.32 26.63
N GLY A 155 7.45 14.40 27.95
CA GLY A 155 6.38 14.66 28.92
C GLY A 155 6.10 16.15 29.08
#